data_AF-A0AAD5HCW2-F1
#
_entry.id   AF-A0AAD5HCW2-F1
#
_cell.length_a   1.000
_cell.length_b   1.000
_cell.length_c   1.000
_cell.angle_alpha   90.00
_cell.angle_beta   90.00
_cell.angle_gamma   90.00
#
_symmetry.space_group_name_H-M   'P 1'
#
loop_
_entity.id
_entity.type
_entity.pdbx_description
1 polymer ?
#
loop_
_entity_poly.entity_id
_entity_poly.type
_entity_poly.pdbx_seq_one_letter_code
_entity_poly.pdbx_strand_id
1 'polypeptide(L)'
;MAEKVREDEANWKDKFALYFKLVVEAPRNDIFMQQAVKRIGADELFIVLQTLRDWMDWWDEQGGGSSSKNSEPAGVPKFVHVIEFANIFLDVHFPTLILESSMHELVQALRERVQQELQMCSDMEELRGVLDLFYRKDLARKAAPANKTRPSDAPQNELSKYRKELKGKFGGEQGVPQYRVEIFQF
;
A
#
# COMPACT_ATOMS: atom_id res chain seq x y z
N MET A 1 -34.73 0.87 -39.93
CA MET A 1 -34.31 -0.16 -38.96
C MET A 1 -32.82 -0.05 -38.62
N ALA A 2 -31.91 0.06 -39.59
CA ALA A 2 -30.47 0.26 -39.34
C ALA A 2 -30.13 1.59 -38.61
N GLU A 3 -30.91 2.65 -38.84
CA GLU A 3 -30.71 3.96 -38.20
C GLU A 3 -31.06 3.95 -36.71
N LYS A 4 -32.13 3.25 -36.33
CA LYS A 4 -32.52 3.03 -34.93
C LYS A 4 -31.49 2.20 -34.16
N VAL A 5 -30.94 1.15 -34.78
CA VAL A 5 -29.88 0.33 -34.17
C VAL A 5 -28.62 1.17 -33.92
N ARG A 6 -28.26 2.08 -34.82
CA ARG A 6 -27.13 3.02 -34.63
C ARG A 6 -27.38 4.06 -33.53
N GLU A 7 -28.61 4.59 -33.41
CA GLU A 7 -28.98 5.49 -32.32
C GLU A 7 -28.95 4.77 -30.96
N ASP A 8 -29.42 3.52 -30.90
CA ASP A 8 -29.40 2.69 -29.69
C ASP A 8 -27.97 2.30 -29.29
N GLU A 9 -27.09 2.00 -30.26
CA GLU A 9 -25.66 1.72 -30.03
C GLU A 9 -24.91 2.95 -29.48
N ALA A 10 -25.19 4.15 -29.98
CA ALA A 10 -24.58 5.38 -29.48
C ALA A 10 -25.02 5.68 -28.04
N ASN A 11 -26.30 5.45 -27.73
CA ASN A 11 -26.86 5.66 -26.39
C ASN A 11 -26.30 4.67 -25.36
N TRP A 12 -25.92 3.47 -25.79
CA TRP A 12 -25.30 2.47 -24.92
C TRP A 12 -23.85 2.74 -24.59
N LYS A 13 -23.08 3.42 -25.44
CA LYS A 13 -21.67 3.76 -25.13
C LYS A 13 -21.53 4.59 -23.86
N ASP A 14 -22.38 5.62 -23.71
CA ASP A 14 -22.35 6.50 -22.54
C ASP A 14 -22.93 5.81 -21.28
N LYS A 15 -23.91 4.93 -21.47
CA LYS A 15 -24.56 4.19 -20.37
C LYS A 15 -23.78 2.96 -19.93
N PHE A 16 -22.92 2.42 -20.77
CA PHE A 16 -22.13 1.22 -20.49
C PHE A 16 -21.19 1.46 -19.31
N ALA A 17 -20.46 2.58 -19.29
CA ALA A 17 -19.55 2.90 -18.18
C ALA A 17 -20.31 2.98 -16.84
N LEU A 18 -21.50 3.58 -16.83
CA LEU A 18 -22.33 3.70 -15.64
C LEU A 18 -22.92 2.36 -15.20
N TYR A 19 -23.41 1.55 -16.14
CA TYR A 19 -23.88 0.20 -15.86
C TYR A 19 -22.76 -0.70 -15.35
N PHE A 20 -21.59 -0.65 -16.00
CA PHE A 20 -20.44 -1.45 -15.64
C PHE A 20 -19.88 -1.03 -14.27
N LYS A 21 -19.89 0.27 -13.94
CA LYS A 21 -19.63 0.75 -12.58
C LYS A 21 -20.53 0.08 -11.55
N LEU A 22 -21.85 0.03 -11.79
CA LEU A 22 -22.79 -0.61 -10.87
C LEU A 22 -22.52 -2.10 -10.68
N VAL A 23 -22.08 -2.79 -11.73
CA VAL A 23 -21.70 -4.21 -11.65
C VAL A 23 -20.42 -4.38 -10.81
N VAL A 24 -19.44 -3.50 -10.96
CA VAL A 24 -18.17 -3.56 -10.23
C VAL A 24 -18.35 -3.22 -8.75
N GLU A 25 -19.26 -2.30 -8.41
CA GLU A 25 -19.54 -1.90 -7.02
C GLU A 25 -20.56 -2.78 -6.30
N ALA A 26 -21.23 -3.69 -7.01
CA ALA A 26 -22.22 -4.56 -6.41
C ALA A 26 -21.59 -5.55 -5.42
N PRO A 27 -22.25 -5.84 -4.28
CA PRO A 27 -21.80 -6.89 -3.37
C PRO A 27 -21.81 -8.23 -4.12
N ARG A 28 -20.66 -8.90 -4.14
CA ARG A 28 -20.42 -10.06 -4.99
C ARG A 28 -20.04 -11.31 -4.22
N ASN A 29 -20.32 -12.45 -4.84
CA ASN A 29 -19.77 -13.75 -4.48
C ASN A 29 -18.83 -14.18 -5.60
N ASP A 30 -17.55 -14.31 -5.26
CA ASP A 30 -16.48 -14.52 -6.24
C ASP A 30 -16.62 -15.85 -7.00
N ILE A 31 -17.21 -16.88 -6.38
CA ILE A 31 -17.43 -18.17 -7.03
C ILE A 31 -18.41 -18.03 -8.20
N PHE A 32 -19.53 -17.36 -7.99
CA PHE A 32 -20.52 -17.13 -9.04
C PHE A 32 -20.00 -16.14 -10.09
N MET A 33 -19.25 -15.12 -9.66
CA MET A 33 -18.63 -14.16 -10.57
C MET A 33 -17.65 -14.87 -11.52
N GLN A 34 -16.75 -15.70 -11.00
CA GLN A 34 -15.80 -16.45 -11.83
C GLN A 34 -16.51 -17.37 -12.83
N GLN A 35 -17.62 -18.02 -12.44
CA GLN A 35 -18.40 -18.83 -13.36
C GLN A 35 -19.08 -18.03 -14.47
N ALA A 36 -19.55 -16.81 -14.17
CA ALA A 36 -20.12 -15.91 -15.16
C ALA A 36 -19.03 -15.37 -16.10
N VAL A 37 -17.89 -14.94 -15.54
CA VAL A 37 -16.75 -14.40 -16.29
C VAL A 37 -16.17 -15.43 -17.28
N LYS A 38 -16.17 -16.73 -16.94
CA LYS A 38 -15.75 -17.80 -17.86
C LYS A 38 -16.52 -17.86 -19.19
N ARG A 39 -17.74 -17.30 -19.23
CA ARG A 39 -18.59 -17.33 -20.44
C ARG A 39 -18.27 -16.20 -21.41
N ILE A 40 -17.45 -15.24 -21.00
CA ILE A 40 -17.09 -14.07 -21.79
C ILE A 40 -16.10 -14.48 -22.88
N GLY A 41 -16.34 -14.02 -24.11
CA GLY A 41 -15.47 -14.30 -25.26
C GLY A 41 -14.21 -13.43 -25.29
N ALA A 42 -13.27 -13.72 -26.20
CA ALA A 42 -12.03 -12.95 -26.34
C ALA A 42 -12.28 -11.48 -26.74
N ASP A 43 -13.19 -11.22 -27.67
CA ASP A 43 -13.50 -9.85 -28.12
C ASP A 43 -14.12 -9.00 -27.00
N GLU A 44 -15.02 -9.60 -26.21
CA GLU A 44 -15.67 -8.95 -25.08
C GLU A 44 -14.67 -8.71 -23.93
N LEU A 45 -13.78 -9.67 -23.69
CA LEU A 45 -12.71 -9.57 -22.70
C LEU A 45 -11.78 -8.39 -23.01
N PHE A 46 -11.47 -8.15 -24.29
CA PHE A 46 -10.64 -7.02 -24.71
C PHE A 46 -11.29 -5.69 -24.31
N ILE A 47 -12.57 -5.51 -24.62
CA ILE A 47 -13.33 -4.29 -24.29
C ILE A 47 -13.38 -4.07 -22.77
N VAL A 48 -13.61 -5.15 -22.00
CA VAL A 48 -13.66 -5.08 -20.54
C VAL A 48 -12.31 -4.69 -19.95
N LEU A 49 -11.21 -5.33 -20.37
CA LEU A 49 -9.86 -5.03 -19.89
C LEU A 49 -9.42 -3.61 -20.30
N GLN A 50 -9.78 -3.17 -21.50
CA GLN A 50 -9.54 -1.80 -21.94
C GLN A 50 -10.28 -0.79 -21.06
N THR A 51 -11.56 -1.04 -20.76
CA THR A 51 -12.35 -0.15 -19.88
C THR A 51 -11.77 -0.10 -18.47
N LEU A 52 -11.33 -1.26 -17.93
CA LEU A 52 -10.67 -1.32 -16.63
C LEU A 52 -9.35 -0.54 -16.64
N ARG A 53 -8.55 -0.68 -17.70
CA ARG A 53 -7.30 0.08 -17.87
C ARG A 53 -7.57 1.58 -17.91
N ASP A 54 -8.53 2.04 -18.70
CA ASP A 54 -8.86 3.47 -18.82
C ASP A 54 -9.29 4.07 -17.46
N TRP A 55 -10.05 3.32 -16.67
CA TRP A 55 -10.39 3.73 -15.30
C TRP A 55 -9.21 3.78 -14.37
N MET A 56 -8.33 2.79 -14.48
CA MET A 56 -7.11 2.79 -13.72
C MET A 56 -6.28 4.04 -14.12
N ASP A 57 -6.08 4.33 -15.41
CA ASP A 57 -5.29 5.48 -15.89
C ASP A 57 -5.88 6.81 -15.38
N TRP A 58 -7.21 6.93 -15.37
CA TRP A 58 -7.91 8.05 -14.75
C TRP A 58 -7.60 8.22 -13.26
N TRP A 59 -7.52 7.12 -12.50
CA TRP A 59 -7.18 7.18 -11.07
C TRP A 59 -5.74 7.66 -10.83
N ASP A 60 -4.79 7.34 -11.71
CA ASP A 60 -3.40 7.80 -11.60
C ASP A 60 -3.30 9.30 -11.81
N GLU A 61 -4.01 9.84 -12.81
CA GLU A 61 -4.09 11.29 -13.05
C GLU A 61 -4.64 12.07 -11.85
N GLN A 62 -5.49 11.44 -11.03
CA GLN A 62 -6.07 12.03 -9.82
C GLN A 62 -5.18 11.88 -8.56
N GLY A 63 -3.97 11.34 -8.71
CA GLY A 63 -3.04 11.09 -7.61
C GLY A 63 -3.24 9.73 -6.92
N GLY A 64 -3.80 8.75 -7.64
CA GLY A 64 -3.92 7.35 -7.22
C GLY A 64 -5.13 7.04 -6.33
N GLY A 65 -5.23 5.78 -5.90
CA GLY A 65 -6.33 5.24 -5.08
C GLY A 65 -6.48 5.86 -3.68
N SER A 66 -5.59 6.76 -3.28
CA SER A 66 -5.63 7.48 -1.99
C SER A 66 -6.22 8.89 -2.10
N SER A 67 -6.71 9.30 -3.27
CA SER A 67 -7.31 10.62 -3.46
C SER A 67 -8.66 10.72 -2.71
N SER A 68 -8.58 11.12 -1.44
CA SER A 68 -9.69 11.38 -0.51
C SER A 68 -10.60 12.56 -0.93
N LYS A 69 -10.37 13.18 -2.09
CA LYS A 69 -11.11 14.36 -2.54
C LYS A 69 -12.34 13.93 -3.34
N ASN A 70 -13.44 13.70 -2.63
CA ASN A 70 -14.85 14.10 -2.89
C ASN A 70 -15.41 14.35 -4.31
N SER A 71 -14.75 13.95 -5.39
CA SER A 71 -15.34 13.93 -6.72
C SER A 71 -15.21 12.51 -7.23
N GLU A 72 -16.09 11.62 -6.77
CA GLU A 72 -16.41 10.44 -7.57
C GLU A 72 -17.00 10.97 -8.88
N PRO A 73 -16.29 10.89 -10.02
CA PRO A 73 -16.90 11.25 -11.28
C PRO A 73 -18.06 10.30 -11.54
N ALA A 74 -19.12 10.82 -12.14
CA ALA A 74 -20.23 9.99 -12.60
C ALA A 74 -19.68 8.95 -13.60
N GLY A 75 -19.60 7.68 -13.19
CA GLY A 75 -19.22 6.56 -14.07
C GLY A 75 -17.90 5.85 -13.77
N VAL A 76 -17.06 6.29 -12.82
CA VAL A 76 -15.85 5.53 -12.41
C VAL A 76 -16.07 4.86 -11.04
N PRO A 77 -15.85 3.54 -10.90
CA PRO A 77 -15.93 2.85 -9.62
C PRO A 77 -14.70 3.11 -8.74
N LYS A 78 -14.83 2.85 -7.44
CA LYS A 78 -13.70 2.93 -6.51
C LYS A 78 -12.52 2.08 -6.97
N PHE A 79 -11.31 2.62 -6.85
CA PHE A 79 -10.08 1.98 -7.31
C PHE A 79 -9.87 0.55 -6.76
N VAL A 80 -10.19 0.32 -5.48
CA VAL A 80 -10.10 -1.02 -4.86
C VAL A 80 -10.98 -2.03 -5.60
N HIS A 81 -12.22 -1.66 -5.94
CA HIS A 81 -13.12 -2.56 -6.66
C HIS A 81 -12.65 -2.80 -8.09
N VAL A 82 -12.06 -1.81 -8.76
CA VAL A 82 -11.43 -1.96 -10.08
C VAL A 82 -10.33 -3.01 -10.05
N ILE A 83 -9.41 -2.92 -9.08
CA ILE A 83 -8.30 -3.88 -8.94
C ILE A 83 -8.83 -5.29 -8.67
N GLU A 84 -9.74 -5.41 -7.69
CA GLU A 84 -10.32 -6.72 -7.36
C GLU A 84 -11.08 -7.32 -8.55
N PHE A 85 -11.76 -6.51 -9.37
CA PHE A 85 -12.40 -6.98 -10.61
C PHE A 85 -11.34 -7.42 -11.63
N ALA A 86 -10.31 -6.62 -11.86
CA ALA A 86 -9.22 -6.94 -12.78
C ALA A 86 -8.55 -8.28 -12.43
N ASN A 87 -8.29 -8.54 -11.14
CA ASN A 87 -7.72 -9.81 -10.68
C ASN A 87 -8.58 -11.02 -11.05
N ILE A 88 -9.90 -10.93 -10.89
CA ILE A 88 -10.81 -12.03 -11.28
C ILE A 88 -10.73 -12.32 -12.79
N PHE A 89 -10.69 -11.28 -13.61
CA PHE A 89 -10.59 -11.43 -15.07
C PHE A 89 -9.25 -12.03 -15.47
N LEU A 90 -8.16 -11.56 -14.87
CA LEU A 90 -6.82 -12.09 -15.12
C LEU A 90 -6.71 -13.56 -14.69
N ASP A 91 -7.24 -13.94 -13.53
CA ASP A 91 -7.19 -15.32 -13.03
C ASP A 91 -8.01 -16.29 -13.91
N VAL A 92 -9.21 -15.87 -14.31
CA VAL A 92 -10.12 -16.72 -15.09
C VAL A 92 -9.68 -16.85 -16.54
N HIS A 93 -9.22 -15.76 -17.15
CA HIS A 93 -8.89 -15.70 -18.58
C HIS A 93 -7.38 -15.74 -18.86
N PHE A 94 -6.56 -16.11 -17.87
CA PHE A 94 -5.12 -16.26 -18.06
C PHE A 94 -4.73 -17.08 -19.30
N PRO A 95 -5.38 -18.24 -19.61
CA PRO A 95 -5.04 -19.00 -20.82
C PRO A 95 -5.37 -18.23 -22.10
N THR A 96 -6.51 -17.55 -22.14
CA THR A 96 -6.96 -16.74 -23.28
C THR A 96 -6.01 -15.57 -23.53
N LEU A 97 -5.56 -14.90 -22.45
CA LEU A 97 -4.63 -13.78 -22.51
C LEU A 97 -3.25 -14.16 -23.04
N ILE A 98 -2.78 -15.38 -22.75
CA ILE A 98 -1.50 -15.88 -23.27
C ILE A 98 -1.60 -16.23 -24.75
N LEU A 99 -2.69 -16.87 -25.15
CA LEU A 99 -2.86 -17.39 -26.50
C LEU A 99 -3.18 -16.28 -27.51
N GLU A 100 -3.90 -15.24 -27.09
CA GLU A 100 -4.35 -14.16 -27.97
C GLU A 100 -3.33 -13.01 -28.01
N SER A 101 -2.63 -12.85 -29.13
CA SER A 101 -1.58 -11.84 -29.30
C SER A 101 -2.10 -10.40 -29.32
N SER A 102 -3.37 -10.18 -29.65
CA SER A 102 -4.01 -8.85 -29.65
C SER A 102 -4.11 -8.24 -28.24
N MET A 103 -4.06 -9.08 -27.20
CA MET A 103 -4.16 -8.65 -25.80
C MET A 103 -2.80 -8.40 -25.15
N HIS A 104 -1.69 -8.79 -25.81
CA HIS A 104 -0.36 -8.70 -25.22
C HIS A 104 0.06 -7.25 -24.95
N GLU A 105 -0.31 -6.31 -25.81
CA GLU A 105 -0.05 -4.88 -25.60
C GLU A 105 -0.78 -4.34 -24.36
N LEU A 106 -2.05 -4.73 -24.16
CA LEU A 106 -2.82 -4.35 -22.97
C LEU A 106 -2.22 -4.96 -21.69
N VAL A 107 -1.84 -6.23 -21.74
CA VAL A 107 -1.20 -6.92 -20.61
C VAL A 107 0.16 -6.28 -20.28
N GLN A 108 0.92 -5.89 -21.30
CA GLN A 108 2.19 -5.19 -21.11
C GLN A 108 1.98 -3.83 -20.45
N ALA A 109 1.01 -3.04 -20.91
CA ALA A 109 0.66 -1.76 -20.30
C ALA A 109 0.24 -1.91 -18.83
N LEU A 110 -0.60 -2.91 -18.53
CA LEU A 110 -0.99 -3.23 -17.15
C LEU A 110 0.21 -3.66 -16.30
N ARG A 111 1.14 -4.45 -16.85
CA ARG A 111 2.37 -4.86 -16.15
C ARG A 111 3.26 -3.66 -15.83
N GLU A 112 3.51 -2.79 -16.81
CA GLU A 112 4.34 -1.59 -16.63
C GLU A 112 3.77 -0.70 -15.53
N ARG A 113 2.45 -0.57 -15.50
CA ARG A 113 1.74 0.16 -14.45
C ARG A 113 1.88 -0.47 -13.06
N VAL A 114 1.63 -1.77 -12.92
CA VAL A 114 1.80 -2.48 -11.63
C VAL A 114 3.25 -2.37 -11.15
N GLN A 115 4.21 -2.38 -12.06
CA GLN A 115 5.62 -2.18 -11.74
C GLN A 115 5.90 -0.78 -11.18
N GLN A 116 5.28 0.27 -11.74
CA GLN A 116 5.41 1.65 -11.23
C GLN A 116 4.81 1.79 -9.83
N GLU A 117 3.62 1.23 -9.61
CA GLU A 117 2.95 1.22 -8.29
C GLU A 117 3.77 0.45 -7.25
N LEU A 118 4.34 -0.69 -7.62
CA LEU A 118 5.20 -1.48 -6.74
C LEU A 118 6.47 -0.71 -6.36
N GLN A 119 7.06 0.01 -7.32
CA GLN A 119 8.22 0.86 -7.05
C GLN A 119 7.87 1.97 -6.07
N MET A 120 6.74 2.66 -6.27
CA MET A 120 6.27 3.71 -5.36
C MET A 120 6.02 3.15 -3.95
N CYS A 121 5.42 1.96 -3.84
CA CYS A 121 5.24 1.30 -2.55
C CYS A 121 6.59 0.97 -1.88
N SER A 122 7.55 0.44 -2.63
CA SER A 122 8.90 0.15 -2.15
C SER A 122 9.60 1.42 -1.64
N ASP A 123 9.51 2.52 -2.38
CA ASP A 123 10.11 3.81 -2.00
C ASP A 123 9.45 4.35 -0.72
N MET A 124 8.12 4.21 -0.58
CA MET A 124 7.40 4.57 0.65
C MET A 124 7.82 3.70 1.85
N GLU A 125 8.05 2.41 1.64
CA GLU A 125 8.54 1.51 2.69
C GLU A 125 9.97 1.86 3.13
N GLU A 126 10.85 2.21 2.19
CA GLU A 126 12.19 2.68 2.52
C GLU A 126 12.16 3.97 3.34
N LEU A 127 11.34 4.94 2.92
CA LEU A 127 11.12 6.19 3.66
C LEU A 127 10.57 5.95 5.06
N ARG A 128 9.64 4.99 5.21
CA ARG A 128 9.14 4.57 6.51
C ARG A 128 10.27 4.02 7.38
N GLY A 129 11.17 3.21 6.84
CA GLY A 129 12.33 2.68 7.55
C GLY A 129 13.24 3.79 8.10
N VAL A 130 13.47 4.86 7.32
CA VAL A 130 14.25 6.03 7.75
C VAL A 130 13.51 6.84 8.81
N LEU A 131 12.20 7.07 8.63
CA LEU A 131 11.36 7.84 9.56
C LEU A 131 11.16 7.13 10.90
N ASP A 132 11.11 5.80 10.91
CA ASP A 132 10.99 4.98 12.12
C ASP A 132 12.13 5.25 13.11
N LEU A 133 13.34 5.54 12.63
CA LEU A 133 14.47 5.90 13.50
C LEU A 133 14.22 7.22 14.23
N PHE A 134 13.63 8.20 13.55
CA PHE A 134 13.25 9.49 14.15
C PHE A 134 12.08 9.34 15.11
N TYR A 135 11.07 8.55 14.73
CA TYR A 135 9.92 8.28 15.58
C TYR A 135 10.34 7.59 16.89
N ARG A 136 11.21 6.58 16.81
CA ARG A 136 11.79 5.91 17.99
C ARG A 136 12.61 6.86 18.86
N LYS A 137 13.39 7.76 18.25
CA LYS A 137 14.17 8.76 18.99
C LYS A 137 13.29 9.79 19.70
N ASP A 138 12.21 10.25 19.05
CA ASP A 138 11.25 11.17 19.66
C ASP A 138 10.42 10.50 20.76
N LEU A 139 10.04 9.22 20.59
CA LEU A 139 9.44 8.44 21.67
C LEU A 139 10.38 8.30 22.86
N ALA A 140 11.66 7.96 22.63
CA ALA A 140 12.67 7.86 23.68
C ALA A 140 12.94 9.20 24.37
N ARG A 141 12.88 10.31 23.62
CA ARG A 141 13.03 11.67 24.17
C ARG A 141 11.81 12.12 24.98
N LYS A 142 10.60 11.73 24.58
CA LYS A 142 9.36 11.97 25.34
C LYS A 142 9.21 11.04 26.55
N ALA A 143 9.75 9.82 26.46
CA ALA A 143 9.78 8.84 27.54
C ALA A 143 10.95 9.05 28.51
N ALA A 144 11.95 9.86 28.16
CA ALA A 144 12.99 10.29 29.09
C ALA A 144 12.31 11.12 30.20
N PRO A 145 12.22 10.59 31.43
CA PRO A 145 11.46 11.26 32.47
C PRO A 145 12.14 12.59 32.80
N ALA A 146 11.33 13.64 32.95
CA ALA A 146 11.70 14.93 33.53
C ALA A 146 12.02 14.80 35.05
N ASN A 147 12.73 13.73 35.44
CA ASN A 147 13.15 13.44 36.80
C ASN A 147 14.69 13.57 36.87
N LYS A 148 15.17 14.81 36.77
CA LYS A 148 16.33 15.24 37.56
C LYS A 148 15.79 16.00 38.78
N THR A 149 14.98 15.31 39.57
CA THR A 149 14.68 15.70 40.94
C THR A 149 16.02 15.72 41.70
N ARG A 150 16.36 16.91 42.22
CA ARG A 150 17.52 17.13 43.09
C ARG A 150 17.42 16.17 44.28
N PRO A 151 18.45 15.38 44.62
CA PRO A 151 18.39 14.55 45.81
C PRO A 151 18.70 15.43 47.03
N SER A 152 17.68 15.99 47.69
CA SER A 152 17.87 16.69 48.96
C SER A 152 17.78 15.79 50.19
N ASP A 153 17.18 14.60 50.13
CA ASP A 153 16.91 13.84 51.35
C ASP A 153 17.12 12.33 51.18
N ALA A 154 18.39 11.91 51.18
CA ALA A 154 18.76 10.53 51.49
C ALA A 154 19.89 10.54 52.54
N PRO A 155 19.77 9.77 53.64
CA PRO A 155 20.79 9.72 54.68
C PRO A 155 22.12 9.22 54.08
N GLN A 156 23.17 10.02 54.24
CA GLN A 156 24.49 9.75 53.69
C GLN A 156 25.08 8.48 54.32
N ASN A 157 25.06 7.39 53.54
CA ASN A 157 25.80 6.18 53.87
C ASN A 157 27.31 6.49 53.76
N GLU A 158 28.06 6.34 54.85
CA GLU A 158 29.50 6.65 54.99
C GLU A 158 30.40 5.98 53.91
N LEU A 159 29.94 4.88 53.30
CA LEU A 159 30.57 4.20 52.16
C LEU A 159 30.63 5.04 50.86
N SER A 160 29.82 6.10 50.76
CA SER A 160 29.79 6.98 49.59
C SER A 160 30.86 8.08 49.61
N LYS A 161 31.49 8.34 50.77
CA LYS A 161 32.65 9.25 50.89
C LYS A 161 33.90 8.62 50.27
N TYR A 162 34.13 7.32 50.51
CA TYR A 162 35.26 6.57 49.93
C TYR A 162 35.21 6.43 48.41
N ARG A 163 34.02 6.49 47.79
CA ARG A 163 33.88 6.48 46.32
C ARG A 163 34.21 7.82 45.66
N LYS A 164 34.20 8.93 46.39
CA LYS A 164 34.51 10.25 45.84
C LYS A 164 36.02 10.54 45.79
N GLU A 165 36.80 9.96 46.69
CA GLU A 165 38.27 10.14 46.71
C GLU A 165 39.00 9.31 45.65
N LEU A 166 38.37 8.26 45.12
CA LEU A 166 38.91 7.43 44.03
C LEU A 166 38.51 7.89 42.62
N LYS A 167 38.00 9.12 42.45
CA LYS A 167 37.81 9.74 41.12
C LYS A 167 39.13 10.26 40.53
N GLY A 168 40.18 9.44 40.59
CA GLY A 168 41.35 9.56 39.74
C GLY A 168 41.13 8.74 38.48
N LYS A 169 40.76 9.41 37.38
CA LYS A 169 40.84 8.92 35.99
C LYS A 169 40.26 7.52 35.73
N PHE A 170 38.95 7.41 35.55
CA PHE A 170 38.39 6.29 34.78
C PHE A 170 37.18 6.76 33.97
N GLY A 171 37.30 6.68 32.65
CA GLY A 171 36.20 6.87 31.69
C GLY A 171 36.09 8.28 31.09
N GLY A 172 37.07 8.67 30.28
CA GLY A 172 36.91 9.76 29.33
C GLY A 172 35.81 9.44 28.30
N GLU A 173 35.18 10.50 27.83
CA GLU A 173 34.15 10.57 26.79
C GLU A 173 34.39 9.62 25.61
N GLN A 174 33.77 8.44 25.63
CA GLN A 174 33.32 7.71 24.44
C GLN A 174 32.51 6.49 24.90
N GLY A 175 31.23 6.49 24.53
CA GLY A 175 30.29 5.47 24.94
C GLY A 175 30.55 4.14 24.24
N VAL A 176 30.95 3.13 25.00
CA VAL A 176 30.51 1.72 24.86
C VAL A 176 30.63 1.08 26.25
N PRO A 177 29.56 0.51 26.83
CA PRO A 177 29.71 -0.32 28.02
C PRO A 177 30.44 -1.62 27.63
N GLN A 178 31.60 -1.84 28.24
CA GLN A 178 32.39 -3.07 28.07
C GLN A 178 31.61 -4.22 28.74
N TYR A 179 31.17 -5.20 27.95
CA TYR A 179 30.49 -6.41 28.42
C TYR A 179 31.26 -7.03 29.59
N ARG A 180 30.62 -7.13 30.75
CA ARG A 180 31.13 -7.88 31.91
C ARG A 180 30.38 -9.21 31.97
N VAL A 181 31.01 -10.29 31.52
CA VAL A 181 30.50 -11.65 31.70
C VAL A 181 31.00 -12.15 33.05
N GLU A 182 30.11 -12.27 34.03
CA GLU A 182 30.43 -12.92 35.30
C GLU A 182 30.18 -14.42 35.14
N ILE A 183 31.27 -15.20 35.12
CA ILE A 183 31.19 -16.67 35.15
C ILE A 183 31.27 -17.07 36.63
N PHE A 184 30.18 -17.64 37.14
CA PHE A 184 30.18 -18.33 38.43
C PHE A 184 30.29 -19.83 38.18
N GLN A 185 31.29 -20.46 38.79
CA GLN A 185 31.37 -21.90 38.90
C GLN A 185 31.55 -22.21 40.40
N PHE A 186 30.58 -22.92 40.98
CA PHE A 186 30.67 -23.49 42.33
C PHE A 186 31.32 -24.87 42.25
#